data_AF-A0A7D9M924-F1
#
_entry.id   AF-A0A7D9M924-F1
#
_cell.length_a   1.000
_cell.length_b   1.000
_cell.length_c   1.000
_cell.angle_alpha   90.00
_cell.angle_beta   90.00
_cell.angle_gamma   90.00
#
_symmetry.space_group_name_H-M   'P 1'
#
loop_
_entity.id
_entity.type
_entity.pdbx_description
1 polymer ?
#
loop_
_entity_poly.entity_id
_entity_poly.type
_entity_poly.pdbx_seq_one_letter_code
_entity_poly.pdbx_strand_id
1 'polypeptide(L)'
;VGTNDLTLGKPETVGSRIDDLVRMLLGVPSVRVVGVCLVTNRASSPKFNEKVAILNQYLTVVLEDKHNVFCWRHKGFTQPTISPFLPDGVHYTRRAQYTLYRSYRGAILKAIQFLSRCA
;
A
#
# COMPACT_ATOMS: atom_id res chain seq x y z
N VAL A 1 5.70 0.42 -5.41
CA VAL A 1 6.73 -0.34 -4.65
C VAL A 1 6.03 -1.49 -3.94
N GLY A 2 6.62 -2.69 -3.88
CA GLY A 2 6.06 -3.86 -3.20
C GLY A 2 5.56 -4.94 -4.17
N THR A 3 4.58 -4.64 -5.03
CA THR A 3 3.92 -5.67 -5.88
C THR A 3 4.88 -6.40 -6.82
N ASN A 4 5.83 -5.69 -7.44
CA ASN A 4 6.81 -6.31 -8.33
C ASN A 4 7.89 -7.02 -7.53
N ASP A 5 8.37 -6.40 -6.45
CA ASP A 5 9.37 -6.93 -5.53
C ASP A 5 8.93 -8.28 -4.93
N LEU A 6 7.65 -8.42 -4.60
CA LEU A 6 7.06 -9.63 -4.02
C LEU A 6 6.96 -10.80 -5.01
N THR A 7 7.16 -10.56 -6.31
CA THR A 7 7.16 -11.61 -7.34
C THR A 7 8.29 -12.61 -7.07
N LEU A 8 9.48 -12.10 -6.77
CA LEU A 8 10.68 -12.90 -6.48
C LEU A 8 11.04 -12.88 -4.99
N GLY A 9 10.65 -11.84 -4.27
CA GLY A 9 10.94 -11.66 -2.85
C GLY A 9 10.09 -12.52 -1.91
N LYS A 10 10.61 -12.69 -0.70
CA LYS A 10 9.84 -13.15 0.46
C LYS A 10 9.09 -11.96 1.09
N PRO A 11 7.88 -12.14 1.61
CA PRO A 11 7.09 -11.07 2.24
C PRO A 11 7.87 -10.28 3.29
N GLU A 12 8.63 -10.95 4.14
CA GLU A 12 9.37 -10.34 5.25
C GLU A 12 10.55 -9.50 4.73
N THR A 13 11.26 -9.99 3.71
CA THR A 13 12.36 -9.24 3.09
C THR A 13 11.84 -7.98 2.39
N VAL A 14 10.72 -8.10 1.66
CA VAL A 14 10.09 -6.93 1.01
C VAL A 14 9.56 -5.97 2.07
N GLY A 15 8.93 -6.48 3.12
CA GLY A 15 8.42 -5.71 4.26
C GLY A 15 9.52 -4.93 4.97
N SER A 16 10.64 -5.57 5.29
CA SER A 16 11.81 -4.91 5.90
C SER A 16 12.34 -3.78 5.02
N ARG A 17 12.49 -4.00 3.71
CA ARG A 17 12.95 -2.96 2.78
C ARG A 17 11.99 -1.78 2.67
N ILE A 18 10.68 -2.04 2.78
CA ILE A 18 9.68 -0.97 2.84
C ILE A 18 9.80 -0.21 4.17
N ASP A 19 10.03 -0.89 5.30
CA ASP A 19 10.28 -0.22 6.58
C ASP A 19 11.52 0.67 6.53
N ASP A 20 12.62 0.16 5.97
CA ASP A 20 13.86 0.91 5.78
C ASP A 20 13.63 2.16 4.91
N LEU A 21 12.86 2.01 3.81
CA LEU A 21 12.47 3.12 2.95
C LEU A 21 11.66 4.17 3.73
N VAL A 22 10.69 3.74 4.56
CA VAL A 22 9.90 4.64 5.40
C VAL A 22 10.79 5.38 6.40
N ARG A 23 11.71 4.69 7.07
CA ARG A 23 12.66 5.31 8.01
C ARG A 23 13.54 6.34 7.32
N MET A 24 14.05 6.03 6.13
CA MET A 24 14.85 6.95 5.33
C MET A 24 14.04 8.19 4.94
N LEU A 25 12.79 8.02 4.50
CA LEU A 25 11.90 9.14 4.19
C LEU A 25 11.60 10.01 5.41
N LEU A 26 11.37 9.42 6.58
CA LEU A 26 11.17 10.16 7.83
C LEU A 26 12.42 10.91 8.31
N GLY A 27 13.62 10.50 7.85
CA GLY A 27 14.87 11.20 8.11
C GLY A 27 15.03 12.48 7.27
N VAL A 28 14.21 12.69 6.25
CA VAL A 28 14.24 13.90 5.41
C VAL A 28 13.45 15.03 6.10
N PRO A 29 14.07 16.18 6.43
CA PRO A 29 13.41 17.23 7.23
C PRO A 29 12.10 17.79 6.67
N SER A 30 11.94 17.79 5.34
CA SER A 30 10.73 18.27 4.67
C SER A 30 9.59 17.24 4.62
N VAL A 31 9.88 15.97 4.92
CA VAL A 31 8.88 14.90 4.94
C VAL A 31 8.21 14.87 6.30
N ARG A 32 6.91 15.19 6.33
CA ARG A 32 6.15 15.31 7.57
C ARG A 32 5.24 14.11 7.85
N VAL A 33 4.77 13.43 6.81
CA VAL A 33 3.92 12.25 6.91
C VAL A 33 4.28 11.29 5.77
N VAL A 34 4.38 10.00 6.07
CA VAL A 34 4.56 8.94 5.07
C VAL A 34 3.35 8.03 5.12
N GLY A 35 2.59 7.96 4.04
CA GLY A 35 1.57 6.92 3.94
C GLY A 35 2.09 5.74 3.11
N VAL A 36 1.76 4.52 3.52
CA VAL A 36 2.11 3.29 2.82
C VAL A 36 0.85 2.63 2.28
N CYS A 37 0.78 2.50 0.95
CA CYS A 37 -0.26 1.70 0.32
C CYS A 37 0.06 0.22 0.51
N LEU A 38 -0.85 -0.53 1.10
CA LEU A 38 -0.76 -1.98 1.18
C LEU A 38 -0.96 -2.60 -0.21
N VAL A 39 -0.23 -3.69 -0.46
CA VAL A 39 -0.20 -4.38 -1.75
C VAL A 39 -1.56 -5.00 -2.03
N THR A 40 -1.99 -4.91 -3.28
CA THR A 40 -3.24 -5.53 -3.75
C THR A 40 -3.00 -6.94 -4.26
N ASN A 41 -4.02 -7.77 -4.12
CA ASN A 41 -4.07 -9.08 -4.75
C ASN A 41 -3.98 -8.97 -6.27
N ARG A 42 -3.55 -10.06 -6.92
CA ARG A 42 -3.65 -10.28 -8.36
C ARG A 42 -4.83 -11.20 -8.66
N ALA A 43 -5.45 -11.05 -9.83
CA ALA A 43 -6.49 -11.97 -10.29
C ALA A 43 -5.90 -13.37 -10.47
N SER A 44 -6.64 -14.38 -10.03
CA SER A 44 -6.31 -15.80 -10.25
C SER A 44 -4.88 -16.22 -9.84
N SER A 45 -4.30 -15.56 -8.82
CA SER A 45 -2.93 -15.83 -8.35
C SER A 45 -2.87 -16.12 -6.85
N PRO A 46 -3.42 -17.27 -6.38
CA PRO A 46 -3.58 -17.56 -4.96
C PRO A 46 -2.25 -17.55 -4.19
N LYS A 47 -1.19 -18.19 -4.73
CA LYS A 47 0.14 -18.21 -4.10
C LYS A 47 0.76 -16.82 -3.95
N PHE A 48 0.54 -15.93 -4.93
CA PHE A 48 0.98 -14.54 -4.81
C PHE A 48 0.15 -13.81 -3.74
N ASN A 49 -1.17 -14.04 -3.71
CA ASN A 49 -2.06 -13.39 -2.77
C ASN A 49 -1.82 -13.83 -1.31
N GLU A 50 -1.34 -15.05 -1.07
CA GLU A 50 -0.83 -15.47 0.24
C GLU A 50 0.37 -14.62 0.67
N LYS A 51 1.35 -14.41 -0.22
CA LYS A 51 2.47 -13.50 0.05
C LYS A 51 2.00 -12.08 0.33
N VAL A 52 0.98 -11.60 -0.39
CA VAL A 52 0.38 -10.27 -0.18
C VAL A 52 -0.24 -10.17 1.22
N ALA A 53 -0.95 -11.20 1.67
CA ALA A 53 -1.56 -11.23 3.01
C ALA A 53 -0.48 -11.12 4.09
N ILE A 54 0.59 -11.94 3.99
CA ILE A 54 1.71 -11.93 4.93
C ILE A 54 2.41 -10.57 4.93
N LEU A 55 2.75 -10.04 3.75
CA LEU A 55 3.40 -8.73 3.63
C LEU A 55 2.55 -7.62 4.24
N ASN A 56 1.26 -7.59 3.92
CA ASN A 56 0.38 -6.55 4.42
C ASN A 56 0.19 -6.62 5.93
N GLN A 57 0.13 -7.82 6.51
CA GLN A 57 0.10 -8.02 7.95
C GLN A 57 1.39 -7.53 8.61
N TYR A 58 2.55 -7.91 8.04
CA TYR A 58 3.85 -7.42 8.50
C TYR A 58 3.91 -5.89 8.51
N LEU A 59 3.53 -5.24 7.41
CA LEU A 59 3.55 -3.79 7.28
C LEU A 59 2.61 -3.10 8.28
N THR A 60 1.43 -3.66 8.54
CA THR A 60 0.51 -3.08 9.53
C THR A 60 1.08 -3.10 10.94
N VAL A 61 1.86 -4.12 11.30
CA VAL A 61 2.47 -4.23 12.63
C VAL A 61 3.71 -3.34 12.73
N VAL A 62 4.66 -3.48 11.79
CA VAL A 62 5.96 -2.78 11.88
C VAL A 62 5.83 -1.26 11.73
N LEU A 63 4.79 -0.78 11.06
CA LEU A 63 4.55 0.64 10.87
C LEU A 63 3.59 1.26 11.90
N GLU A 64 2.98 0.46 12.80
CA GLU A 64 1.97 0.93 13.76
C GLU A 64 2.53 1.98 14.73
N ASP A 65 3.72 1.73 15.27
CA ASP A 65 4.35 2.59 16.29
C ASP A 65 4.94 3.90 15.73
N LYS A 66 4.88 4.11 14.41
CA LYS A 66 5.47 5.29 13.77
C LYS A 66 4.43 6.41 13.68
N HIS A 67 4.54 7.40 14.59
CA HIS A 67 3.57 8.49 14.75
C HIS A 67 3.17 9.24 13.47
N ASN A 68 4.08 9.40 12.50
CA ASN A 68 3.83 10.11 11.25
C ASN A 68 3.65 9.17 10.05
N VAL A 69 3.27 7.92 10.30
CA VAL A 69 3.08 6.90 9.29
C VAL A 69 1.67 6.35 9.35
N PHE A 70 1.09 6.04 8.20
CA PHE A 70 -0.14 5.28 8.16
C PHE A 70 -0.19 4.31 7.00
N CYS A 71 -0.77 3.14 7.23
CA CYS A 71 -1.12 2.23 6.15
C CYS A 71 -2.50 2.57 5.56
N TRP A 72 -2.69 2.33 4.26
CA TRP A 72 -4.00 2.40 3.62
C TRP A 72 -4.20 1.31 2.56
N ARG A 73 -5.45 1.05 2.20
CA ARG A 73 -5.86 0.14 1.12
C ARG A 73 -6.74 0.87 0.12
N HIS A 74 -6.74 0.41 -1.13
CA HIS A 74 -7.66 0.91 -2.15
C HIS A 74 -9.09 0.41 -1.86
N LYS A 75 -9.94 1.27 -1.28
CA LYS A 75 -11.37 0.96 -1.07
C LYS A 75 -12.01 0.61 -2.41
N GLY A 76 -12.70 -0.52 -2.48
CA GLY A 76 -13.32 -1.04 -3.71
C GLY A 76 -12.52 -2.12 -4.45
N PHE A 77 -11.30 -2.44 -4.00
CA PHE A 77 -10.48 -3.52 -4.59
C PHE A 77 -10.49 -4.81 -3.75
N THR A 78 -10.97 -4.75 -2.51
CA THR A 78 -10.97 -5.89 -1.59
C THR A 78 -12.02 -6.94 -1.97
N GLN A 79 -13.17 -6.51 -2.50
CA GLN A 79 -14.28 -7.37 -2.96
C GLN A 79 -15.03 -6.67 -4.10
N PRO A 80 -14.44 -6.59 -5.29
CA PRO A 80 -15.05 -5.86 -6.39
C PRO A 80 -16.16 -6.70 -7.04
N THR A 81 -17.32 -6.08 -7.35
CA THR A 81 -18.42 -6.73 -8.07
C THR A 81 -18.08 -7.02 -9.54
N ILE A 82 -17.12 -6.29 -10.10
CA ILE A 82 -16.57 -6.49 -11.45
C ILE A 82 -15.05 -6.51 -11.30
N SER A 83 -14.37 -7.49 -11.92
CA SER A 83 -12.91 -7.59 -11.85
C SER A 83 -12.24 -6.25 -12.20
N PRO A 84 -11.38 -5.69 -11.33
CA PRO A 84 -10.72 -4.42 -11.60
C PRO A 84 -9.52 -4.60 -12.53
N PHE A 85 -9.13 -5.83 -12.84
CA PHE A 85 -7.90 -6.16 -13.56
C PHE A 85 -8.10 -6.25 -15.08
N LEU A 86 -7.05 -5.94 -15.82
CA LEU A 86 -6.86 -6.31 -17.22
C LEU A 86 -6.65 -7.83 -17.35
N PRO A 87 -6.65 -8.39 -18.58
CA PRO A 87 -6.48 -9.84 -18.78
C PRO A 87 -5.20 -10.44 -18.18
N ASP A 88 -4.17 -9.64 -17.95
CA ASP A 88 -2.94 -10.08 -17.27
C ASP A 88 -3.11 -10.34 -15.76
N GLY A 89 -4.25 -9.96 -15.18
CA GLY A 89 -4.55 -10.15 -13.76
C GLY A 89 -3.71 -9.29 -12.81
N VAL A 90 -2.92 -8.35 -13.31
CA VAL A 90 -2.02 -7.50 -12.53
C VAL A 90 -2.38 -6.03 -12.67
N HIS A 91 -2.52 -5.56 -13.91
CA HIS A 91 -2.78 -4.15 -14.19
C HIS A 91 -4.28 -3.84 -14.13
N TYR A 92 -4.62 -2.58 -13.88
CA TYR A 92 -6.01 -2.17 -13.71
C TYR A 92 -6.65 -1.66 -15.00
N THR A 93 -7.93 -1.97 -15.17
CA THR A 93 -8.76 -1.37 -16.23
C THR A 93 -8.86 0.15 -16.06
N ARG A 94 -9.18 0.88 -17.13
CA ARG A 94 -9.40 2.34 -17.07
C ARG A 94 -10.44 2.74 -16.02
N ARG A 95 -11.50 1.93 -15.85
CA ARG A 95 -12.52 2.16 -14.81
C ARG A 95 -11.95 1.96 -13.41
N ALA A 96 -11.19 0.91 -13.17
CA ALA A 96 -10.55 0.67 -11.88
C ALA A 96 -9.48 1.71 -11.54
N GLN A 97 -8.77 2.25 -12.54
CA GLN A 97 -7.85 3.38 -12.36
C GLN A 97 -8.56 4.60 -11.74
N TYR A 98 -9.82 4.87 -12.08
CA TYR A 98 -10.57 5.96 -11.41
C TYR A 98 -10.72 5.72 -9.90
N THR A 99 -11.06 4.50 -9.50
CA THR A 99 -11.13 4.11 -8.08
C THR A 99 -9.76 4.20 -7.41
N LEU A 100 -8.69 3.82 -8.12
CA LEU A 100 -7.31 3.97 -7.67
C LEU A 100 -7.00 5.46 -7.35
N TYR A 101 -7.24 6.37 -8.29
CA TYR A 101 -6.98 7.80 -8.07
C TYR A 101 -7.83 8.39 -6.94
N ARG A 102 -9.10 7.98 -6.83
CA ARG A 102 -9.96 8.40 -5.71
C ARG A 102 -9.41 7.96 -4.36
N SER A 103 -8.81 6.77 -4.29
CA SER A 103 -8.18 6.29 -3.06
C SER A 103 -6.89 7.05 -2.72
N TYR A 104 -6.09 7.46 -3.71
CA TYR A 104 -4.94 8.34 -3.49
C TYR A 104 -5.36 9.70 -2.93
N ARG A 105 -6.43 10.29 -3.48
CA ARG A 105 -7.04 11.51 -2.91
C ARG A 105 -7.40 11.31 -1.44
N GLY A 106 -7.98 10.17 -1.08
CA GLY A 106 -8.30 9.84 0.31
C GLY A 106 -7.06 9.73 1.20
N ALA A 107 -5.98 9.10 0.71
CA ALA A 107 -4.72 9.00 1.43
C ALA A 107 -4.07 10.39 1.65
N ILE A 108 -4.08 11.26 0.63
CA ILE A 108 -3.58 12.64 0.75
C ILE A 108 -4.38 13.42 1.79
N LEU A 109 -5.71 13.35 1.75
CA LEU A 109 -6.56 14.01 2.74
C LEU A 109 -6.29 13.49 4.16
N LYS A 110 -6.07 12.18 4.32
CA LYS A 110 -5.65 11.60 5.60
C LYS A 110 -4.30 12.16 6.05
N ALA A 111 -3.32 12.28 5.14
CA ALA A 111 -2.03 12.87 5.47
C ALA A 111 -2.16 14.34 5.93
N ILE A 112 -3.01 15.14 5.29
CA ILE A 112 -3.29 16.51 5.73
C ILE A 112 -3.87 16.55 7.15
N GLN A 113 -4.78 15.63 7.49
CA GLN A 113 -5.32 15.53 8.85
C GLN A 113 -4.25 15.19 9.89
N PHE A 114 -3.24 14.38 9.54
CA PHE A 114 -2.09 14.14 10.41
C PHE A 114 -1.31 15.44 10.66
N LEU A 115 -1.07 16.24 9.62
CA LEU A 115 -0.39 17.52 9.74
C LEU A 115 -1.14 18.50 10.66
N SER A 116 -2.47 18.53 10.57
CA SER A 116 -3.31 19.40 11.40
C SER A 116 -3.37 18.98 12.87
N ARG A 117 -2.93 17.77 13.23
CA ARG A 117 -2.86 17.29 14.63
C ARG A 117 -1.51 17.55 15.29
N CYS A 118 -0.51 17.95 14.51
CA CYS A 118 0.85 18.27 14.96
C CYS A 118 1.16 19.78 14.90
N ALA A 119 0.16 20.60 14.59
CA ALA A 119 0.20 22.06 14.64
C ALA A 119 -0.58 22.53 15.88
#